data_AF-A0A7Y9S672-F1
#
_entry.id   AF-A0A7Y9S672-F1
#
_cell.length_a   1.000
_cell.length_b   1.000
_cell.length_c   1.000
_cell.angle_alpha   90.00
_cell.angle_beta   90.00
_cell.angle_gamma   90.00
#
_symmetry.space_group_name_H-M   'P 1'
#
loop_
_entity.id
_entity.type
_entity.pdbx_description
1 polymer ?
#
loop_
_entity_poly.entity_id
_entity_poly.type
_entity_poly.pdbx_seq_one_letter_code
_entity_poly.pdbx_strand_id
1 'polypeptide(L)'
;MCFSPEMDAAAGLVVTGIGIDCLRHVTSRNQLALASLPLVFGVHQLIETFVWLELQGRASQCTGDVATYAYLAIAAVLVPVLVPFAFLRIGVGRSRWLDRGFVAAGVIAAVLLAELMAEDTPDRRIDGHQITYFAGQYIPDYVLPIYAFACLGPALLARSRPLQLFGVLNLVVVAVLAALNQGGVVSLWCLWAACTSILIDLHLRGVRLGLREVIDEPESDQRSPVGGSRP
;
A
#
# COMPACT_ATOMS: atom_id res chain seq x y z
N MET A 1 11.42 -1.52 5.35
CA MET A 1 12.88 -1.42 5.18
C MET A 1 13.48 -2.79 5.24
N CYS A 2 14.56 -3.03 4.53
CA CYS A 2 15.30 -4.27 4.66
C CYS A 2 16.57 -4.00 5.51
N PHE A 3 17.31 -5.08 5.80
CA PHE A 3 18.45 -5.02 6.71
C PHE A 3 19.70 -4.33 6.15
N SER A 4 19.75 -4.09 4.84
CA SER A 4 20.91 -3.54 4.14
C SER A 4 20.51 -2.91 2.81
N PRO A 5 21.33 -2.00 2.24
CA PRO A 5 21.09 -1.44 0.91
C PRO A 5 20.99 -2.51 -0.18
N GLU A 6 21.76 -3.60 -0.10
CA GLU A 6 21.71 -4.69 -1.08
C GLU A 6 20.38 -5.44 -1.03
N MET A 7 19.84 -5.64 0.18
CA MET A 7 18.54 -6.28 0.36
C MET A 7 17.39 -5.38 -0.10
N ASP A 8 17.45 -4.08 0.21
CA ASP A 8 16.47 -3.11 -0.29
C ASP A 8 16.51 -3.03 -1.82
N ALA A 9 17.70 -3.02 -2.42
CA ALA A 9 17.85 -3.01 -3.87
C ALA A 9 17.31 -4.31 -4.51
N ALA A 10 17.68 -5.47 -3.98
CA ALA A 10 17.25 -6.76 -4.51
C ALA A 10 15.73 -6.95 -4.39
N ALA A 11 15.16 -6.68 -3.20
CA ALA A 11 13.72 -6.74 -2.98
C ALA A 11 12.99 -5.72 -3.86
N GLY A 12 13.49 -4.48 -3.92
CA GLY A 12 12.94 -3.42 -4.75
C GLY A 12 12.89 -3.82 -6.23
N LEU A 13 13.98 -4.34 -6.80
CA LEU A 13 14.02 -4.80 -8.20
C LEU A 13 13.02 -5.92 -8.47
N VAL A 14 12.94 -6.93 -7.59
CA VAL A 14 12.00 -8.05 -7.73
C VAL A 14 10.56 -7.56 -7.68
N VAL A 15 10.22 -6.76 -6.67
CA VAL A 15 8.86 -6.25 -6.44
C VAL A 15 8.46 -5.27 -7.55
N THR A 16 9.36 -4.39 -8.01
CA THR A 16 9.15 -3.52 -9.17
C THR A 16 8.91 -4.33 -10.44
N GLY A 17 9.68 -5.40 -10.68
CA GLY A 17 9.48 -6.30 -11.82
C GLY A 17 8.09 -6.93 -11.81
N ILE A 18 7.64 -7.42 -10.65
CA ILE A 18 6.28 -7.94 -10.45
C ILE A 18 5.24 -6.84 -10.70
N GLY A 19 5.47 -5.61 -10.23
CA GLY A 19 4.55 -4.49 -10.47
C GLY A 19 4.42 -4.09 -11.93
N ILE A 20 5.52 -4.09 -12.69
CA ILE A 20 5.48 -3.89 -14.14
C ILE A 20 4.66 -5.00 -14.81
N ASP A 21 4.82 -6.23 -14.35
CA ASP A 21 4.07 -7.37 -14.88
C ASP A 21 2.57 -7.31 -14.52
N CYS A 22 2.21 -6.95 -13.29
CA CYS A 22 0.83 -6.67 -12.88
C CYS A 22 0.17 -5.66 -13.83
N LEU A 23 0.86 -4.55 -14.13
CA LEU A 23 0.34 -3.50 -15.01
C LEU A 23 0.13 -3.98 -16.45
N ARG A 24 0.95 -4.92 -16.94
CA ARG A 24 0.77 -5.54 -18.27
C ARG A 24 -0.44 -6.48 -18.33
N HIS A 25 -0.89 -6.98 -17.20
CA HIS A 25 -2.03 -7.89 -17.09
C HIS A 25 -3.36 -7.19 -16.76
N VAL A 26 -3.37 -5.87 -16.61
CA VAL A 26 -4.59 -5.08 -16.36
C VAL A 26 -5.55 -5.16 -17.55
N THR A 27 -6.80 -5.55 -17.29
CA THR A 27 -7.86 -5.61 -18.30
C THR A 27 -8.88 -4.49 -18.17
N SER A 28 -8.95 -3.80 -17.04
CA SER A 28 -9.88 -2.70 -16.80
C SER A 28 -9.28 -1.55 -16.00
N ARG A 29 -9.82 -0.33 -16.17
CA ARG A 29 -9.39 0.85 -15.39
C ARG A 29 -9.62 0.71 -13.88
N ASN A 30 -10.48 -0.22 -13.46
CA ASN A 30 -10.75 -0.50 -12.04
C ASN A 30 -9.56 -1.21 -11.37
N GLN A 31 -8.78 -1.98 -12.12
CA GLN A 31 -7.64 -2.76 -11.61
C GLN A 31 -6.34 -1.97 -11.51
N LEU A 32 -6.22 -0.83 -12.21
CA LEU A 32 -4.98 -0.05 -12.28
C LEU A 32 -4.41 0.32 -10.91
N ALA A 33 -5.26 0.78 -9.99
CA ALA A 33 -4.83 1.17 -8.65
C ALA A 33 -4.25 -0.01 -7.86
N LEU A 34 -4.87 -1.20 -7.95
CA LEU A 34 -4.33 -2.41 -7.32
C LEU A 34 -3.03 -2.87 -7.99
N ALA A 35 -3.00 -2.88 -9.32
CA ALA A 35 -1.83 -3.27 -10.10
C ALA A 35 -0.62 -2.35 -9.88
N SER A 36 -0.86 -1.07 -9.53
CA SER A 36 0.20 -0.13 -9.19
C SER A 36 0.82 -0.31 -7.79
N LEU A 37 0.13 -0.98 -6.86
CA LEU A 37 0.63 -1.13 -5.48
C LEU A 37 2.01 -1.83 -5.43
N PRO A 38 2.22 -2.98 -6.10
CA PRO A 38 3.55 -3.59 -6.18
C PRO A 38 4.61 -2.66 -6.76
N LEU A 39 4.28 -1.91 -7.82
CA LEU A 39 5.24 -0.99 -8.43
C LEU A 39 5.64 0.11 -7.45
N VAL A 40 4.67 0.70 -6.75
CA VAL A 40 4.90 1.75 -5.74
C VAL A 40 5.76 1.21 -4.60
N PHE A 41 5.46 0.01 -4.09
CA PHE A 41 6.27 -0.60 -3.03
C PHE A 41 7.70 -0.91 -3.51
N GLY A 42 7.88 -1.51 -4.68
CA GLY A 42 9.21 -1.78 -5.20
C GLY A 42 10.05 -0.51 -5.39
N VAL A 43 9.44 0.55 -5.94
CA VAL A 43 10.10 1.87 -6.05
C VAL A 43 10.45 2.44 -4.67
N HIS A 44 9.57 2.29 -3.69
CA HIS A 44 9.82 2.72 -2.32
C HIS A 44 11.04 2.02 -1.69
N GLN A 45 11.21 0.70 -1.89
CA GLN A 45 12.42 -0.02 -1.48
C GLN A 45 13.68 0.45 -2.24
N LEU A 46 13.57 0.72 -3.53
CA LEU A 46 14.72 1.23 -4.30
C LEU A 46 15.15 2.63 -3.83
N ILE A 47 14.20 3.49 -3.47
CA ILE A 47 14.49 4.82 -2.90
C ILE A 47 15.23 4.67 -1.57
N GLU A 48 14.81 3.76 -0.71
CA GLU A 48 15.46 3.49 0.58
C GLU A 48 16.92 3.06 0.44
N THR A 49 17.27 2.38 -0.65
CA THR A 49 18.67 2.06 -0.97
C THR A 49 19.53 3.33 -1.05
N PHE A 50 19.03 4.42 -1.60
CA PHE A 50 19.77 5.70 -1.66
C PHE A 50 19.90 6.36 -0.30
N VAL A 51 18.89 6.19 0.58
CA VAL A 51 18.96 6.65 1.97
C VAL A 51 20.08 5.91 2.72
N TRP A 52 20.16 4.60 2.56
CA TRP A 52 21.28 3.79 3.09
C TRP A 52 22.64 4.24 2.56
N LEU A 53 22.76 4.47 1.25
CA LEU A 53 24.02 4.87 0.65
C LEU A 53 24.51 6.20 1.22
N GLU A 54 23.62 7.16 1.45
CA GLU A 54 24.00 8.42 2.08
C GLU A 54 24.39 8.23 3.54
N LEU A 55 23.60 7.48 4.32
CA LEU A 55 23.90 7.20 5.73
C LEU A 55 25.21 6.42 5.94
N GLN A 56 25.66 5.68 4.93
CA GLN A 56 26.96 4.98 4.91
C GLN A 56 28.12 5.83 4.34
N GLY A 57 27.89 7.10 4.01
CA GLY A 57 28.89 8.00 3.44
C GLY A 57 29.26 7.69 1.98
N ARG A 58 28.40 6.94 1.27
CA ARG A 58 28.60 6.50 -0.13
C ARG A 58 27.82 7.34 -1.15
N ALA A 59 26.98 8.27 -0.69
CA ALA A 59 26.25 9.23 -1.51
C ALA A 59 26.25 10.62 -0.87
N SER A 60 25.88 11.65 -1.64
CA SER A 60 25.82 13.03 -1.14
C SER A 60 24.63 13.24 -0.20
N GLN A 61 24.74 14.21 0.71
CA GLN A 61 23.64 14.62 1.59
C GLN A 61 22.37 14.98 0.80
N CYS A 62 22.52 15.72 -0.30
CA CYS A 62 21.41 16.07 -1.20
C CYS A 62 20.67 14.82 -1.73
N THR A 63 21.41 13.75 -2.07
CA THR A 63 20.82 12.48 -2.48
C THR A 63 20.02 11.84 -1.36
N GLY A 64 20.58 11.80 -0.14
CA GLY A 64 19.89 11.25 1.03
C GLY A 64 18.64 12.04 1.40
N ASP A 65 18.69 13.36 1.31
CA ASP A 65 17.53 14.23 1.63
C ASP A 65 16.40 14.03 0.62
N VAL A 66 16.71 14.07 -0.68
CA VAL A 66 15.72 13.81 -1.74
C VAL A 66 15.12 12.40 -1.61
N ALA A 67 15.95 11.40 -1.38
CA ALA A 67 15.49 10.03 -1.17
C ALA A 67 14.60 9.91 0.07
N THR A 68 14.92 10.60 1.15
CA THR A 68 14.15 10.61 2.40
C THR A 68 12.77 11.22 2.21
N TYR A 69 12.71 12.40 1.57
CA TYR A 69 11.44 13.04 1.26
C TYR A 69 10.60 12.18 0.32
N ALA A 70 11.20 11.56 -0.70
CA ALA A 70 10.48 10.68 -1.62
C ALA A 70 9.96 9.40 -0.92
N TYR A 71 10.78 8.80 -0.05
CA TYR A 71 10.41 7.64 0.77
C TYR A 71 9.21 7.97 1.65
N LEU A 72 9.30 9.05 2.43
CA LEU A 72 8.22 9.50 3.32
C LEU A 72 6.97 9.93 2.55
N ALA A 73 7.09 10.62 1.42
CA ALA A 73 5.94 10.99 0.60
C ALA A 73 5.17 9.76 0.12
N ILE A 74 5.88 8.69 -0.28
CA ILE A 74 5.20 7.45 -0.64
C ILE A 74 4.53 6.82 0.58
N ALA A 75 5.26 6.60 1.67
CA ALA A 75 4.76 5.90 2.85
C ALA A 75 3.61 6.65 3.56
N ALA A 76 3.77 7.96 3.74
CA ALA A 76 2.92 8.79 4.58
C ALA A 76 1.77 9.46 3.81
N VAL A 77 1.93 9.68 2.50
CA VAL A 77 0.92 10.40 1.69
C VAL A 77 0.29 9.47 0.65
N LEU A 78 1.10 8.83 -0.19
CA LEU A 78 0.57 8.05 -1.31
C LEU A 78 -0.12 6.76 -0.85
N VAL A 79 0.53 5.96 -0.01
CA VAL A 79 0.02 4.65 0.46
C VAL A 79 -1.35 4.75 1.15
N PRO A 80 -1.57 5.62 2.15
CA PRO A 80 -2.85 5.67 2.85
C PRO A 80 -4.02 6.10 1.96
N VAL A 81 -3.75 6.75 0.82
CA VAL A 81 -4.77 7.08 -0.19
C VAL A 81 -4.94 5.96 -1.21
N LEU A 82 -3.82 5.46 -1.75
CA LEU A 82 -3.80 4.50 -2.85
C LEU A 82 -4.39 3.15 -2.46
N VAL A 83 -4.09 2.65 -1.26
CA VAL A 83 -4.58 1.36 -0.77
C VAL A 83 -6.12 1.33 -0.68
N PRO A 84 -6.80 2.18 0.11
CA PRO A 84 -8.26 2.15 0.17
C PRO A 84 -8.90 2.51 -1.18
N PHE A 85 -8.25 3.35 -1.98
CA PHE A 85 -8.73 3.66 -3.34
C PHE A 85 -8.72 2.42 -4.23
N ALA A 86 -7.66 1.60 -4.20
CA ALA A 86 -7.60 0.35 -4.96
C ALA A 86 -8.76 -0.60 -4.60
N PHE A 87 -9.06 -0.76 -3.31
CA PHE A 87 -10.18 -1.58 -2.84
C PHE A 87 -11.53 -1.03 -3.28
N LEU A 88 -11.75 0.28 -3.17
CA LEU A 88 -12.96 0.96 -3.65
C LEU A 88 -13.16 0.76 -5.17
N ARG A 89 -12.09 0.84 -5.95
CA ARG A 89 -12.16 0.72 -7.42
C ARG A 89 -12.47 -0.70 -7.88
N ILE A 90 -11.95 -1.72 -7.19
CA ILE A 90 -12.28 -3.13 -7.46
C ILE A 90 -13.65 -3.50 -6.89
N GLY A 91 -14.18 -2.76 -5.91
CA GLY A 91 -15.53 -2.98 -5.40
C GLY A 91 -15.66 -4.22 -4.51
N VAL A 92 -14.57 -4.61 -3.83
CA VAL A 92 -14.54 -5.79 -2.94
C VAL A 92 -15.23 -5.56 -1.59
N GLY A 93 -15.57 -4.31 -1.28
CA GLY A 93 -16.17 -3.88 -0.02
C GLY A 93 -17.64 -4.25 0.13
N ARG A 94 -18.10 -4.31 1.38
CA ARG A 94 -19.50 -4.58 1.73
C ARG A 94 -20.44 -3.40 1.44
N SER A 95 -19.91 -2.18 1.43
CA SER A 95 -20.67 -0.96 1.18
C SER A 95 -19.77 0.09 0.55
N ARG A 96 -20.22 0.68 -0.57
CA ARG A 96 -19.50 1.78 -1.22
C ARG A 96 -19.38 3.02 -0.34
N TRP A 97 -20.31 3.23 0.60
CA TRP A 97 -20.23 4.34 1.55
C TRP A 97 -19.09 4.12 2.55
N LEU A 98 -18.94 2.88 3.05
CA LEU A 98 -17.84 2.51 3.94
C LEU A 98 -16.49 2.60 3.23
N ASP A 99 -16.41 2.11 1.98
CA ASP A 99 -15.19 2.20 1.16
C ASP A 99 -14.77 3.65 0.91
N ARG A 100 -15.72 4.55 0.65
CA ARG A 100 -15.47 6.01 0.57
C ARG A 100 -15.00 6.58 1.91
N GLY A 101 -15.54 6.09 3.02
CA GLY A 101 -15.08 6.43 4.36
C GLY A 101 -13.61 6.08 4.59
N PHE A 102 -13.17 4.90 4.14
CA PHE A 102 -11.76 4.51 4.21
C PHE A 102 -10.85 5.40 3.36
N VAL A 103 -11.28 5.76 2.14
CA VAL A 103 -10.54 6.71 1.30
C VAL A 103 -10.45 8.08 1.97
N ALA A 104 -11.54 8.57 2.54
CA ALA A 104 -11.55 9.85 3.26
C ALA A 104 -10.61 9.83 4.47
N ALA A 105 -10.63 8.75 5.27
CA ALA A 105 -9.69 8.56 6.37
C ALA A 105 -8.23 8.54 5.88
N GLY A 106 -7.97 7.88 4.75
CA GLY A 106 -6.65 7.87 4.11
C GLY A 106 -6.16 9.24 3.67
N VAL A 107 -7.04 10.04 3.06
CA VAL A 107 -6.74 11.43 2.68
C VAL A 107 -6.48 12.30 3.91
N ILE A 108 -7.28 12.15 4.97
CA ILE A 108 -7.08 12.88 6.24
C ILE A 108 -5.71 12.54 6.82
N ALA A 109 -5.36 11.25 6.93
CA ALA A 109 -4.04 10.83 7.41
C ALA A 109 -2.90 11.39 6.54
N ALA A 110 -3.06 11.35 5.22
CA ALA A 110 -2.09 11.87 4.26
C ALA A 110 -1.86 13.38 4.42
N VAL A 111 -2.93 14.17 4.60
CA VAL A 111 -2.83 15.62 4.83
C VAL A 111 -2.12 15.92 6.15
N LEU A 112 -2.53 15.26 7.24
CA LEU A 112 -1.94 15.47 8.56
C LEU A 112 -0.44 15.12 8.59
N LEU A 113 -0.04 14.03 7.93
CA LEU A 113 1.37 13.65 7.83
C LEU A 113 2.16 14.55 6.88
N ALA A 114 1.55 15.03 5.79
CA ALA A 114 2.18 15.98 4.89
C ALA A 114 2.41 17.35 5.55
N GLU A 115 1.46 17.80 6.38
CA GLU A 115 1.61 19.02 7.19
C GLU A 115 2.79 18.88 8.16
N LEU A 116 2.88 17.75 8.88
CA LEU A 116 3.99 17.50 9.80
C LEU A 116 5.37 17.52 9.08
N MET A 117 5.45 16.93 7.89
CA MET A 117 6.66 16.94 7.06
C MET A 117 7.00 18.32 6.47
N ALA A 118 6.03 19.23 6.40
CA ALA A 118 6.23 20.60 5.93
C ALA A 118 6.66 21.54 7.07
N GLU A 119 6.22 21.26 8.29
CA GLU A 119 6.60 22.02 9.49
C GLU A 119 8.02 21.69 9.96
N ASP A 120 8.38 20.42 9.97
CA ASP A 120 9.69 19.93 10.41
C ASP A 120 10.46 19.27 9.26
N THR A 121 11.77 19.53 9.18
CA THR A 121 12.63 18.79 8.25
C THR A 121 12.75 17.34 8.74
N PRO A 122 12.39 16.33 7.92
CA PRO A 122 12.48 14.94 8.35
C PRO A 122 13.93 14.53 8.61
N ASP A 123 14.13 13.78 9.69
CA ASP A 123 15.44 13.23 10.07
C ASP A 123 15.47 11.71 9.86
N ARG A 124 16.67 11.15 9.72
CA ARG A 124 16.90 9.73 9.43
C ARG A 124 18.15 9.24 10.16
N ARG A 125 18.09 8.04 10.73
CA ARG A 125 19.23 7.47 11.46
C ARG A 125 19.27 5.97 11.29
N ILE A 126 20.47 5.39 11.20
CA ILE A 126 20.61 3.94 11.28
C ILE A 126 20.38 3.54 12.74
N ASP A 127 19.41 2.66 12.99
CA ASP A 127 19.11 2.09 14.29
C ASP A 127 19.21 0.57 14.23
N GLY A 128 20.40 0.03 14.55
CA GLY A 128 20.69 -1.39 14.42
C GLY A 128 20.80 -1.82 12.95
N HIS A 129 19.76 -2.46 12.42
CA HIS A 129 19.72 -2.99 11.05
C HIS A 129 18.56 -2.40 10.23
N GLN A 130 18.16 -1.18 10.54
CA GLN A 130 17.07 -0.46 9.87
C GLN A 130 17.36 1.03 9.88
N ILE A 131 16.57 1.80 9.13
CA ILE A 131 16.61 3.27 9.16
C ILE A 131 15.40 3.75 9.96
N THR A 132 15.61 4.42 11.07
CA THR A 132 14.50 5.10 11.75
C THR A 132 14.31 6.47 11.11
N TYR A 133 13.09 6.74 10.66
CA TYR A 133 12.69 8.04 10.11
C TYR A 133 11.88 8.81 11.14
N PHE A 134 12.17 10.10 11.24
CA PHE A 134 11.45 11.03 12.10
C PHE A 134 10.75 12.03 11.18
N ALA A 135 9.44 11.86 11.00
CA ALA A 135 8.62 12.72 10.14
C ALA A 135 8.27 14.08 10.79
N GLY A 136 8.71 14.31 12.02
CA GLY A 136 8.52 15.50 12.85
C GLY A 136 8.84 15.20 14.32
N GLN A 137 8.82 16.21 15.19
CA GLN A 137 9.09 16.03 16.64
C GLN A 137 8.02 15.16 17.33
N TYR A 138 6.77 15.22 16.87
CA TYR A 138 5.63 14.54 17.48
C TYR A 138 4.54 14.21 16.46
N ILE A 139 4.21 12.92 16.29
CA ILE A 139 3.03 12.48 15.54
C ILE A 139 1.87 12.37 16.53
N PRO A 140 0.76 13.10 16.36
CA PRO A 140 -0.37 13.00 17.28
C PRO A 140 -0.95 11.58 17.36
N ASP A 141 -1.33 11.14 18.57
CA ASP A 141 -1.77 9.78 18.87
C ASP A 141 -2.92 9.25 18.00
N TYR A 142 -3.73 10.14 17.42
CA TYR A 142 -4.86 9.79 16.57
C TYR A 142 -4.48 9.56 15.10
N VAL A 143 -3.32 10.01 14.62
CA VAL A 143 -2.93 9.92 13.21
C VAL A 143 -2.69 8.47 12.80
N LEU A 144 -1.91 7.72 13.59
CA LEU A 144 -1.61 6.31 13.29
C LEU A 144 -2.86 5.41 13.31
N PRO A 145 -3.81 5.54 14.26
CA PRO A 145 -5.10 4.87 14.19
C PRO A 145 -5.90 5.18 12.92
N ILE A 146 -5.97 6.45 12.49
CA ILE A 146 -6.68 6.83 11.25
C ILE A 146 -6.02 6.18 10.04
N TYR A 147 -4.68 6.24 9.97
CA TYR A 147 -3.90 5.60 8.90
C TYR A 147 -4.15 4.09 8.86
N ALA A 148 -4.06 3.42 10.02
CA ALA A 148 -4.27 1.98 10.13
C ALA A 148 -5.70 1.59 9.74
N PHE A 149 -6.70 2.37 10.18
CA PHE A 149 -8.08 2.17 9.78
C PHE A 149 -8.28 2.27 8.27
N ALA A 150 -7.66 3.27 7.62
CA ALA A 150 -7.72 3.45 6.18
C ALA A 150 -7.07 2.29 5.40
N CYS A 151 -5.92 1.79 5.86
CA CYS A 151 -5.16 0.76 5.13
C CYS A 151 -5.65 -0.67 5.41
N LEU A 152 -6.04 -0.98 6.65
CA LEU A 152 -6.42 -2.34 7.05
C LEU A 152 -7.93 -2.59 6.89
N GLY A 153 -8.75 -1.56 7.12
CA GLY A 153 -10.20 -1.65 7.10
C GLY A 153 -10.80 -2.24 5.82
N PRO A 154 -10.40 -1.80 4.61
CA PRO A 154 -10.93 -2.33 3.36
C PRO A 154 -10.74 -3.84 3.19
N ALA A 155 -9.58 -4.37 3.58
CA ALA A 155 -9.29 -5.81 3.49
C ALA A 155 -10.03 -6.61 4.58
N LEU A 156 -10.00 -6.13 5.82
CA LEU A 156 -10.67 -6.78 6.96
C LEU A 156 -12.19 -6.88 6.77
N LEU A 157 -12.81 -5.88 6.13
CA LEU A 157 -14.25 -5.82 5.90
C LEU A 157 -14.65 -6.22 4.47
N ALA A 158 -13.74 -6.77 3.67
CA ALA A 158 -14.04 -7.27 2.34
C ALA A 158 -15.10 -8.39 2.39
N ARG A 159 -15.83 -8.62 1.29
CA ARG A 159 -16.82 -9.73 1.22
C ARG A 159 -16.15 -11.10 1.15
N SER A 160 -14.98 -11.19 0.52
CA SER A 160 -14.32 -12.46 0.24
C SER A 160 -13.41 -12.89 1.41
N ARG A 161 -13.52 -14.16 1.82
CA ARG A 161 -12.68 -14.75 2.88
C ARG A 161 -11.16 -14.61 2.60
N PRO A 162 -10.67 -14.78 1.35
CA PRO A 162 -9.25 -14.58 1.07
C PRO A 162 -8.76 -13.16 1.37
N LEU A 163 -9.55 -12.13 1.06
CA LEU A 163 -9.19 -10.73 1.35
C LEU A 163 -9.28 -10.41 2.85
N GLN A 164 -10.25 -11.00 3.55
CA GLN A 164 -10.31 -10.90 5.01
C GLN A 164 -9.08 -11.53 5.68
N LEU A 165 -8.70 -12.75 5.26
CA LEU A 165 -7.50 -13.41 5.75
C LEU A 165 -6.26 -12.57 5.47
N PHE A 166 -6.15 -11.98 4.28
CA PHE A 166 -5.09 -11.04 3.95
C PHE A 166 -5.08 -9.83 4.90
N GLY A 167 -6.24 -9.23 5.18
CA GLY A 167 -6.38 -8.14 6.14
C GLY A 167 -5.97 -8.54 7.57
N VAL A 168 -6.39 -9.73 8.03
CA VAL A 168 -6.02 -10.25 9.35
C VAL A 168 -4.53 -10.52 9.45
N LEU A 169 -3.91 -11.09 8.41
CA LEU A 169 -2.47 -11.31 8.38
C LEU A 169 -1.72 -9.97 8.43
N ASN A 170 -2.14 -8.96 7.68
CA ASN A 170 -1.56 -7.61 7.77
C ASN A 170 -1.72 -7.01 9.18
N LEU A 171 -2.90 -7.15 9.79
CA LEU A 171 -3.15 -6.67 11.14
C LEU A 171 -2.24 -7.36 12.17
N VAL A 172 -2.07 -8.67 12.07
CA VAL A 172 -1.16 -9.44 12.94
C VAL A 172 0.28 -8.98 12.75
N VAL A 173 0.72 -8.81 11.50
CA VAL A 173 2.06 -8.29 11.18
C VAL A 173 2.26 -6.93 11.84
N VAL A 174 1.33 -5.98 11.64
CA VAL A 174 1.38 -4.64 12.25
C VAL A 174 1.35 -4.69 13.78
N ALA A 175 0.52 -5.53 14.39
CA ALA A 175 0.43 -5.66 15.84
C ALA A 175 1.71 -6.25 16.45
N VAL A 176 2.30 -7.26 15.81
CA VAL A 176 3.58 -7.85 16.23
C VAL A 176 4.71 -6.82 16.11
N LEU A 177 4.74 -6.06 15.01
CA LEU A 177 5.67 -4.96 14.81
C LEU A 177 5.57 -3.91 15.92
N ALA A 178 4.35 -3.48 16.25
CA ALA A 178 4.11 -2.52 17.32
C ALA A 178 4.49 -3.07 18.70
N ALA A 179 4.18 -4.35 18.98
CA ALA A 179 4.45 -4.98 20.28
C ALA A 179 5.93 -5.24 20.54
N LEU A 180 6.72 -5.56 19.51
CA LEU A 180 8.12 -5.91 19.68
C LEU A 180 9.01 -4.69 19.95
N ASN A 181 8.54 -3.46 19.68
CA ASN A 181 9.26 -2.20 19.92
C ASN A 181 10.73 -2.22 19.42
N GLN A 182 11.02 -3.13 18.49
CA GLN A 182 12.33 -3.46 17.96
C GLN A 182 12.12 -3.56 16.46
N GLY A 183 12.76 -2.69 15.69
CA GLY A 183 12.69 -2.78 14.25
C GLY A 183 13.59 -3.85 13.63
N GLY A 184 13.72 -4.99 14.32
CA GLY A 184 14.26 -6.24 13.75
C GLY A 184 13.27 -6.99 12.86
N VAL A 185 11.99 -6.60 12.85
CA VAL A 185 10.91 -7.25 12.08
C VAL A 185 10.74 -6.61 10.69
N VAL A 186 11.74 -5.84 10.26
CA VAL A 186 11.65 -4.92 9.13
C VAL A 186 11.85 -5.67 7.80
N SER A 187 12.64 -6.77 7.78
CA SER A 187 12.66 -7.72 6.65
C SER A 187 11.32 -8.43 6.37
N LEU A 188 10.44 -8.52 7.38
CA LEU A 188 9.11 -9.09 7.19
C LEU A 188 8.30 -8.22 6.22
N TRP A 189 8.47 -6.90 6.22
CA TRP A 189 7.81 -6.01 5.26
C TRP A 189 8.28 -6.24 3.83
N CYS A 190 9.58 -6.41 3.60
CA CYS A 190 10.11 -6.66 2.26
C CYS A 190 9.61 -8.01 1.71
N LEU A 191 9.68 -9.05 2.54
CA LEU A 191 9.15 -10.37 2.20
C LEU A 191 7.64 -10.33 1.98
N TRP A 192 6.92 -9.62 2.83
CA TRP A 192 5.48 -9.44 2.72
C TRP A 192 5.12 -8.66 1.45
N ALA A 193 5.81 -7.57 1.13
CA ALA A 193 5.64 -6.82 -0.11
C ALA A 193 5.83 -7.73 -1.34
N ALA A 194 6.84 -8.60 -1.34
CA ALA A 194 7.02 -9.59 -2.40
C ALA A 194 5.87 -10.60 -2.46
N CYS A 195 5.49 -11.21 -1.34
CA CYS A 195 4.39 -12.18 -1.27
C CYS A 195 3.06 -11.57 -1.74
N THR A 196 2.72 -10.38 -1.23
CA THR A 196 1.51 -9.65 -1.60
C THR A 196 1.51 -9.25 -3.08
N SER A 197 2.66 -8.85 -3.62
CA SER A 197 2.83 -8.54 -5.05
C SER A 197 2.60 -9.75 -5.94
N ILE A 198 3.16 -10.91 -5.57
CA ILE A 198 2.92 -12.18 -6.28
C ILE A 198 1.44 -12.55 -6.24
N LEU A 199 0.78 -12.43 -5.09
CA LEU A 199 -0.65 -12.73 -4.96
C LEU A 199 -1.52 -11.83 -5.84
N ILE A 200 -1.18 -10.53 -5.93
CA ILE A 200 -1.85 -9.57 -6.81
C ILE A 200 -1.65 -9.98 -8.28
N ASP A 201 -0.40 -10.27 -8.69
CA ASP A 201 -0.09 -10.69 -10.06
C ASP A 201 -0.85 -11.96 -10.45
N LEU A 202 -0.82 -13.00 -9.61
CA LEU A 202 -1.56 -14.24 -9.83
C LEU A 202 -3.07 -14.00 -9.92
N HIS A 203 -3.61 -13.06 -9.15
CA HIS A 203 -5.02 -12.67 -9.25
C HIS A 203 -5.33 -12.01 -10.60
N LEU A 204 -4.53 -11.03 -11.03
CA LEU A 204 -4.71 -10.33 -12.31
C LEU A 204 -4.55 -11.28 -13.50
N ARG A 205 -3.58 -12.19 -13.47
CA ARG A 205 -3.41 -13.26 -14.46
C ARG A 205 -4.62 -14.19 -14.52
N GLY A 206 -5.13 -14.60 -13.37
CA GLY A 206 -6.34 -15.43 -13.28
C GLY A 206 -7.57 -14.76 -13.90
N VAL A 207 -7.75 -13.46 -13.66
CA VAL A 207 -8.83 -12.67 -14.28
C VAL A 207 -8.64 -12.55 -15.79
N ARG A 208 -7.42 -12.25 -16.26
CA ARG A 208 -7.10 -12.14 -17.69
C ARG A 208 -7.32 -13.45 -18.46
N LEU A 209 -7.02 -14.59 -17.83
CA LEU A 209 -7.21 -15.93 -18.41
C LEU A 209 -8.65 -16.43 -18.33
N GLY A 210 -9.58 -15.66 -17.73
CA GLY A 210 -10.97 -16.09 -17.51
C GLY A 210 -11.13 -17.22 -16.48
N LEU A 211 -10.07 -17.53 -15.72
CA LEU A 211 -10.05 -18.57 -14.67
C LEU A 211 -10.61 -18.07 -13.33
N ARG A 212 -10.78 -16.75 -13.21
CA ARG A 212 -11.41 -16.09 -12.06
C ARG A 212 -12.41 -15.10 -12.61
N GLU A 213 -13.61 -15.09 -12.03
CA GLU A 213 -14.62 -14.07 -12.36
C GLU A 213 -14.01 -12.68 -12.14
N VAL A 214 -14.27 -11.80 -13.11
CA VAL A 214 -14.03 -10.37 -12.92
C VAL A 214 -14.88 -9.99 -11.71
N ILE A 215 -14.28 -9.38 -10.68
CA ILE A 215 -15.03 -8.73 -9.62
C ILE A 215 -15.61 -7.42 -10.22
N ASP A 216 -16.45 -7.55 -11.23
CA ASP A 216 -17.30 -6.52 -11.82
C ASP A 216 -18.63 -7.22 -12.13
N GLU A 217 -19.52 -7.26 -11.15
CA GLU A 217 -20.85 -6.69 -11.29
C GLU A 217 -21.59 -6.68 -9.94
N PRO A 218 -22.17 -5.53 -9.52
CA PRO A 218 -23.34 -5.58 -8.67
C PRO A 218 -24.51 -6.07 -9.52
N GLU A 219 -24.99 -7.27 -9.22
CA GLU A 219 -26.32 -7.74 -9.55
C GLU A 219 -27.36 -6.72 -9.06
N SER A 220 -27.84 -5.84 -9.96
CA SER A 220 -29.24 -5.41 -10.08
C SER A 220 -29.40 -4.13 -10.92
N ASP A 221 -29.70 -4.28 -12.21
CA ASP A 221 -30.83 -3.55 -12.82
C ASP A 221 -31.37 -4.32 -14.04
N GLN A 222 -31.74 -5.59 -13.83
CA GLN A 222 -32.73 -6.24 -14.69
C GLN A 222 -34.12 -5.84 -14.19
N ARG A 223 -34.57 -4.64 -14.52
CA ARG A 223 -36.02 -4.39 -14.62
C ARG A 223 -36.50 -4.96 -15.95
N SER A 224 -37.12 -6.13 -15.84
CA SER A 224 -37.80 -6.87 -16.91
C SER A 224 -38.80 -6.01 -17.69
N PRO A 225 -39.04 -6.29 -18.99
CA PRO A 225 -39.98 -5.55 -19.82
C PRO A 225 -41.41 -5.93 -19.45
N VAL A 226 -42.17 -5.02 -18.86
CA VAL A 226 -43.62 -5.21 -18.71
C VAL A 226 -44.26 -4.99 -20.08
N GLY A 227 -44.58 -6.13 -20.68
CA GLY A 227 -45.74 -6.45 -21.51
C GLY A 227 -46.50 -5.28 -22.12
N GLY A 228 -46.49 -5.25 -23.46
CA GLY A 228 -47.42 -4.45 -24.23
C GLY A 228 -48.88 -4.89 -24.02
N SER A 229 -49.74 -3.90 -23.97
CA SER A 229 -51.14 -4.00 -24.38
C SER A 229 -51.39 -2.87 -25.38
N ARG A 230 -51.66 -3.25 -26.64
CA ARG A 230 -52.28 -2.35 -27.63
C ARG A 230 -53.80 -2.36 -27.41
N PRO A 231 -54.49 -1.24 -27.73
CA PRO A 231 -55.93 -1.07 -27.56
C PRO A 231 -56.76 -1.92 -28.51
#